data_AF-A0A9W2US55-F1
#
_entry.id   AF-A0A9W2US55-F1
#
_cell.length_a   1.000
_cell.length_b   1.000
_cell.length_c   1.000
_cell.angle_alpha   90.00
_cell.angle_beta   90.00
_cell.angle_gamma   90.00
#
_symmetry.space_group_name_H-M   'P 1'
#
loop_
_entity.id
_entity.type
_entity.pdbx_description
1 polymer ?
#
loop_
_entity_poly.entity_id
_entity_poly.type
_entity_poly.pdbx_seq_one_letter_code
_entity_poly.pdbx_strand_id
1 'polypeptide(L)'
;MAGLDPGLAIPVWLAEDDLGCIICQGLLAWPATLPCGHSFCRDCLKGLWAAGSPGRRRSCPTCREGAAQPPQLRKNTLLQELADKYSRALRELKEAPGAAPARGAAAGAAPEPARPPPRRAAQLPAAAQKSITEAGHELEELVEQLVDLVRSLQSQTHLPEPGPDNEGSTQSLLVTPHTPERKLRDILHDLEEIREKLRENLTWKEALEEQPQVELQEGPSSSACPLPDHSHPAPTRTSWFAQWAISPTFDLRSHCCSLEVSEDCRVVTVSRCPQTHLWSHERFVTCQVLCSQAFSSGQQYWEVDTQHCNNWAVGVASWGMRRNQTLGRTEDSWCVEWKGTGQLSAWHMVKETILGSDRPKVVGIWLDLEEGKLAFYSVANQETLLYECPISASSPLHPAFWLYGLNPGNALTIRPVKV
;
A
#
# COMPACT_ATOMS: atom_id res chain seq x y z
N MET A 1 47.88 8.71 -11.90
CA MET A 1 46.62 9.26 -11.35
C MET A 1 45.54 9.10 -12.39
N ALA A 2 44.73 8.06 -12.28
CA ALA A 2 43.49 7.89 -13.03
C ALA A 2 42.38 7.79 -11.98
N GLY A 3 41.39 8.66 -12.09
CA GLY A 3 40.37 8.88 -11.05
C GLY A 3 39.50 7.66 -10.84
N LEU A 4 39.29 7.33 -9.56
CA LEU A 4 38.22 6.45 -9.09
C LEU A 4 36.89 7.17 -9.33
N ASP A 5 36.01 6.56 -10.11
CA ASP A 5 34.64 7.02 -10.34
C ASP A 5 33.76 6.47 -9.20
N PRO A 6 33.24 7.32 -8.28
CA PRO A 6 32.50 6.84 -7.13
C PRO A 6 31.01 6.72 -7.44
N GLY A 7 30.51 5.48 -7.42
CA GLY A 7 29.16 5.19 -6.91
C GLY A 7 28.02 5.29 -7.92
N LEU A 8 28.00 4.39 -8.89
CA LEU A 8 26.80 4.00 -9.64
C LEU A 8 26.03 2.93 -8.84
N ALA A 9 25.16 3.37 -7.94
CA ALA A 9 24.10 2.54 -7.38
C ALA A 9 22.91 3.43 -7.02
N ILE A 10 21.77 3.23 -7.70
CA ILE A 10 20.48 3.61 -7.10
C ILE A 10 20.30 2.66 -5.93
N PRO A 11 20.11 3.12 -4.69
CA PRO A 11 19.73 2.25 -3.59
C PRO A 11 18.45 1.50 -4.00
N VAL A 12 18.45 0.16 -3.86
CA VAL A 12 17.33 -0.76 -4.17
C VAL A 12 16.03 -0.41 -3.41
N TRP A 13 16.08 0.58 -2.53
CA TRP A 13 15.04 1.00 -1.59
C TRP A 13 14.36 2.33 -1.93
N LEU A 14 14.76 3.02 -3.01
CA LEU A 14 14.13 4.29 -3.43
C LEU A 14 13.25 4.08 -4.67
N ALA A 15 11.93 4.07 -4.47
CA ALA A 15 10.94 4.16 -5.55
C ALA A 15 10.76 5.62 -6.00
N GLU A 16 10.25 5.83 -7.21
CA GLU A 16 9.95 7.19 -7.72
C GLU A 16 9.00 7.96 -6.77
N ASP A 17 8.14 7.22 -6.07
CA ASP A 17 7.18 7.72 -5.10
C ASP A 17 7.84 8.29 -3.82
N ASP A 18 9.01 7.79 -3.42
CA ASP A 18 9.72 8.25 -2.21
C ASP A 18 10.30 9.66 -2.36
N LEU A 19 10.51 10.08 -3.61
CA LEU A 19 11.02 11.40 -3.99
C LEU A 19 9.99 12.19 -4.82
N GLY A 20 8.73 11.77 -4.80
CA GLY A 20 7.64 12.35 -5.57
C GLY A 20 7.05 13.60 -4.91
N CYS A 21 6.70 14.59 -5.72
CA CYS A 21 5.85 15.69 -5.28
C CYS A 21 4.38 15.40 -5.60
N ILE A 22 3.52 15.25 -4.59
CA ILE A 22 2.07 15.04 -4.78
C ILE A 22 1.35 16.16 -5.55
N ILE A 23 1.92 17.38 -5.63
CA ILE A 23 1.27 18.50 -6.33
C ILE A 23 1.49 18.41 -7.84
N CYS A 24 2.74 18.23 -8.31
CA CYS A 24 3.05 18.15 -9.74
C CYS A 24 3.26 16.72 -10.25
N GLN A 25 3.22 15.73 -9.35
CA GLN A 25 3.32 14.31 -9.65
C GLN A 25 4.62 13.93 -10.39
N GLY A 26 5.68 14.69 -10.11
CA GLY A 26 7.02 14.44 -10.62
C GLY A 26 8.03 14.47 -9.49
N LEU A 27 9.26 14.08 -9.80
CA LEU A 27 10.38 14.11 -8.85
C LEU A 27 10.54 15.51 -8.25
N LEU A 28 10.85 15.57 -6.96
CA LEU A 28 10.99 16.81 -6.22
C LEU A 28 12.02 17.76 -6.87
N ALA A 29 11.50 18.82 -7.49
CA ALA A 29 12.28 19.94 -8.01
C ALA A 29 12.29 21.08 -6.99
N TRP A 30 13.47 21.38 -6.44
CA TRP A 30 13.63 22.33 -5.32
C TRP A 30 12.68 21.96 -4.16
N PRO A 31 12.88 20.80 -3.51
CA PRO A 31 12.01 20.35 -2.43
C PRO A 31 12.04 21.36 -1.26
N ALA A 32 10.88 21.67 -0.73
CA ALA A 32 10.71 22.38 0.52
C ALA A 32 9.91 21.50 1.49
N THR A 33 10.46 21.33 2.68
CA THR A 33 9.87 20.53 3.75
C THR A 33 9.08 21.43 4.70
N LEU A 34 7.82 21.10 4.92
CA LEU A 34 6.96 21.78 5.88
C LEU A 34 7.27 21.35 7.32
N PRO A 35 6.86 22.11 8.35
CA PRO A 35 7.06 21.73 9.75
C PRO A 35 6.47 20.36 10.12
N CYS A 36 5.43 19.93 9.41
CA CYS A 36 4.82 18.61 9.53
C CYS A 36 5.62 17.48 8.86
N GLY A 37 6.86 17.71 8.43
CA GLY A 37 7.76 16.72 7.81
C GLY A 37 7.54 16.43 6.32
N HIS A 38 6.38 16.77 5.75
CA HIS A 38 6.07 16.53 4.34
C HIS A 38 6.80 17.49 3.39
N SER A 39 7.26 16.97 2.25
CA SER A 39 8.08 17.71 1.28
C SER A 39 7.41 17.83 -0.09
N PHE A 40 7.55 19.00 -0.72
CA PHE A 40 6.94 19.32 -2.02
C PHE A 40 7.89 20.18 -2.85
N CYS A 41 7.73 20.23 -4.17
CA CYS A 41 8.39 21.25 -4.99
C CYS A 41 8.00 22.64 -4.48
N ARG A 42 8.97 23.52 -4.20
CA ARG A 42 8.69 24.85 -3.65
C ARG A 42 7.69 25.61 -4.51
N ASP A 43 7.88 25.59 -5.82
CA ASP A 43 7.07 26.43 -6.72
C ASP A 43 5.65 25.87 -6.86
N CYS A 44 5.47 24.55 -6.70
CA CYS A 44 4.16 23.93 -6.60
C CYS A 44 3.42 24.35 -5.32
N LEU A 45 4.13 24.36 -4.19
CA LEU A 45 3.57 24.78 -2.91
C LEU A 45 3.24 26.28 -2.90
N LYS A 46 4.09 27.11 -3.50
CA LYS A 46 3.83 28.55 -3.71
C LYS A 46 2.62 28.79 -4.61
N GLY A 47 2.54 28.09 -5.74
CA GLY A 47 1.41 28.19 -6.67
C GLY A 47 0.09 27.83 -6.00
N LEU A 48 0.07 26.73 -5.24
CA LEU A 48 -1.11 26.30 -4.49
C LEU A 48 -1.55 27.34 -3.45
N TRP A 49 -0.61 27.94 -2.73
CA TRP A 49 -0.92 28.96 -1.73
C TRP A 49 -1.26 30.32 -2.33
N ALA A 50 -0.78 30.63 -3.55
CA ALA A 50 -1.10 31.85 -4.28
C ALA A 50 -2.47 31.79 -4.98
N ALA A 51 -2.91 30.59 -5.38
CA ALA A 51 -4.22 30.37 -6.01
C ALA A 51 -5.40 30.39 -5.02
N GLY A 52 -5.13 30.41 -3.71
CA GLY A 52 -6.16 30.52 -2.68
C GLY A 52 -6.65 31.95 -2.47
N SER A 53 -7.92 32.11 -2.08
CA SER A 53 -8.48 33.41 -1.70
C SER A 53 -7.66 34.10 -0.60
N PRO A 54 -7.55 35.44 -0.59
CA PRO A 54 -6.89 36.18 0.49
C PRO A 54 -7.49 35.77 1.84
N GLY A 55 -6.67 35.22 2.75
CA GLY A 55 -7.11 34.77 4.08
C GLY A 55 -7.27 33.26 4.27
N ARG A 56 -7.11 32.43 3.22
CA ARG A 56 -7.07 30.97 3.38
C ARG A 56 -5.81 30.55 4.14
N ARG A 57 -5.96 29.72 5.18
CA ARG A 57 -4.81 29.14 5.91
C ARG A 57 -3.94 28.33 4.94
N ARG A 58 -2.62 28.56 5.01
CA ARG A 58 -1.63 27.79 4.26
C ARG A 58 -1.43 26.46 4.96
N SER A 59 -2.08 25.42 4.45
CA SER A 59 -2.01 24.07 4.99
C SER A 59 -1.14 23.16 4.14
N CYS A 60 -0.60 22.13 4.79
CA CYS A 60 0.08 21.02 4.14
C CYS A 60 -0.89 20.26 3.22
N PRO A 61 -0.55 20.03 1.94
CA PRO A 61 -1.38 19.24 1.03
C PRO A 61 -1.61 17.79 1.48
N THR A 62 -0.67 17.21 2.23
CA THR A 62 -0.71 15.80 2.66
C THR A 62 -1.44 15.63 3.98
N CYS A 63 -0.98 16.27 5.07
CA CYS A 63 -1.56 16.08 6.41
C CYS A 63 -2.56 17.17 6.83
N ARG A 64 -2.77 18.20 6.01
CA ARG A 64 -3.70 19.32 6.25
C ARG A 64 -3.36 20.20 7.46
N GLU A 65 -2.23 19.97 8.12
CA GLU A 65 -1.74 20.82 9.21
C GLU A 65 -1.51 22.24 8.69
N GLY A 66 -2.14 23.22 9.36
CA GLY A 66 -2.11 24.62 8.97
C GLY A 66 -0.99 25.38 9.66
N ALA A 67 -0.24 26.19 8.91
CA ALA A 67 0.72 27.11 9.52
C ALA A 67 -0.01 28.39 9.97
N ALA A 68 0.22 28.82 11.21
CA ALA A 68 -0.32 30.08 11.75
C ALA A 68 0.28 31.32 11.07
N GLN A 69 1.51 31.20 10.55
CA GLN A 69 2.20 32.21 9.76
C GLN A 69 2.73 31.59 8.46
N PRO A 70 2.97 32.39 7.40
CA PRO A 70 3.62 31.91 6.18
C PRO A 70 4.98 31.28 6.49
N PRO A 71 5.17 29.96 6.31
CA PRO A 71 6.47 29.38 6.53
C PRO A 71 7.43 29.85 5.44
N GLN A 72 8.68 30.16 5.80
CA GLN A 72 9.73 30.36 4.81
C GLN A 72 10.04 29.01 4.16
N LEU A 73 9.74 28.88 2.87
CA LEU A 73 10.07 27.69 2.11
C LEU A 73 11.56 27.67 1.78
N ARG A 74 12.32 26.91 2.58
CA ARG A 74 13.74 26.65 2.35
C ARG A 74 13.92 25.36 1.55
N LYS A 75 14.98 25.32 0.75
CA LYS A 75 15.35 24.12 -0.01
C LYS A 75 15.84 23.05 0.95
N ASN A 76 15.29 21.85 0.85
CA ASN A 76 15.87 20.66 1.44
C ASN A 76 16.97 20.15 0.50
N THR A 77 18.23 20.40 0.85
CA THR A 77 19.37 20.04 -0.01
C THR A 77 19.56 18.54 -0.14
N LEU A 78 19.30 17.78 0.93
CA LEU A 78 19.42 16.32 0.94
C LEU A 78 18.40 15.66 0.00
N LEU A 79 17.13 16.07 0.07
CA LEU A 79 16.10 15.55 -0.84
C LEU A 79 16.37 15.94 -2.30
N GLN A 80 16.93 17.12 -2.55
CA GLN A 80 17.35 17.49 -3.90
C GLN A 80 18.47 16.57 -4.40
N GLU A 81 19.50 16.33 -3.58
CA GLU A 81 20.63 15.48 -3.98
C GLU A 81 20.17 14.04 -4.28
N LEU A 82 19.25 13.50 -3.49
CA LEU A 82 18.64 12.20 -3.73
C LEU A 82 17.84 12.18 -5.05
N ALA A 83 17.00 13.21 -5.28
CA ALA A 83 16.26 13.36 -6.54
C ALA A 83 17.20 13.47 -7.76
N ASP A 84 18.29 14.22 -7.65
CA ASP A 84 19.25 14.40 -8.74
C ASP A 84 20.04 13.11 -9.03
N LYS A 85 20.37 12.34 -7.99
CA LYS A 85 21.01 11.01 -8.13
C LYS A 85 20.05 10.02 -8.81
N TYR A 86 18.80 9.97 -8.36
CA TYR A 86 17.77 9.13 -8.94
C TYR A 86 17.53 9.45 -10.43
N SER A 87 17.40 10.74 -10.76
CA SER A 87 17.22 11.21 -12.14
C SER A 87 18.35 10.81 -13.07
N ARG A 88 19.61 10.91 -12.61
CA ARG A 88 20.78 10.55 -13.42
C ARG A 88 20.79 9.06 -13.75
N ALA A 89 20.58 8.23 -12.74
CA ALA A 89 20.61 6.80 -12.94
C ALA A 89 19.44 6.28 -13.80
N LEU A 90 18.26 6.93 -13.75
CA LEU A 90 17.18 6.65 -14.70
C LEU A 90 17.52 6.98 -16.17
N ARG A 91 18.33 8.01 -16.41
CA ARG A 91 18.77 8.39 -17.77
C ARG A 91 19.79 7.39 -18.30
N GLU A 92 20.72 6.97 -17.45
CA GLU A 92 21.76 6.00 -17.81
C GLU A 92 21.18 4.60 -18.09
N LEU A 93 20.12 4.18 -17.37
CA LEU A 93 19.36 2.97 -17.67
C LEU A 93 18.65 3.02 -19.04
N LYS A 94 18.26 4.22 -19.52
CA LYS A 94 17.63 4.42 -20.83
C LYS A 94 18.64 4.53 -21.97
N GLU A 95 19.90 4.84 -21.68
CA GLU A 95 20.96 5.12 -22.66
C GLU A 95 21.97 3.96 -22.83
N ALA A 96 21.70 2.77 -22.26
CA ALA A 96 22.55 1.58 -22.45
C ALA A 96 22.66 1.20 -23.96
N PRO A 97 23.87 0.99 -24.51
CA PRO A 97 24.08 0.83 -25.95
C PRO A 97 23.64 -0.55 -26.42
N GLY A 98 22.53 -0.60 -27.17
CA GLY A 98 21.99 -1.84 -27.71
C GLY A 98 20.87 -1.68 -28.73
N ALA A 99 20.90 -0.65 -29.58
CA ALA A 99 20.09 -0.62 -30.80
C ALA A 99 20.73 0.33 -31.83
N ALA A 100 21.40 -0.22 -32.84
CA ALA A 100 21.76 0.52 -34.04
C ALA A 100 20.50 0.78 -34.90
N PRO A 101 20.39 1.94 -35.58
CA PRO A 101 19.25 2.20 -36.45
C PRO A 101 19.50 1.63 -37.85
N ALA A 102 18.69 0.66 -38.27
CA ALA A 102 18.65 0.25 -39.67
C ALA A 102 17.79 1.24 -40.47
N ARG A 103 18.41 1.92 -41.45
CA ARG A 103 17.74 2.74 -42.45
C ARG A 103 17.20 1.86 -43.60
N GLY A 104 15.88 1.96 -43.83
CA GLY A 104 15.19 2.05 -45.13
C GLY A 104 15.23 0.89 -46.14
N ALA A 105 14.07 0.30 -46.44
CA ALA A 105 13.38 0.44 -47.76
C ALA A 105 12.08 -0.39 -47.88
N ALA A 106 11.05 0.29 -48.41
CA ALA A 106 9.93 -0.13 -49.28
C ALA A 106 8.78 -1.05 -48.80
N ALA A 107 7.59 -0.61 -49.23
CA ALA A 107 6.21 -1.04 -49.01
C ALA A 107 5.82 -2.49 -49.40
N GLY A 108 4.84 -3.03 -48.66
CA GLY A 108 3.99 -4.18 -49.01
C GLY A 108 2.98 -4.45 -47.88
N ALA A 109 1.71 -4.73 -48.21
CA ALA A 109 0.54 -4.67 -47.32
C ALA A 109 0.21 -5.96 -46.51
N ALA A 110 -0.27 -5.76 -45.26
CA ALA A 110 -1.11 -6.58 -44.32
C ALA A 110 -0.72 -8.06 -43.99
N PRO A 111 -1.04 -8.65 -42.79
CA PRO A 111 -2.10 -8.33 -41.80
C PRO A 111 -1.67 -8.31 -40.29
N GLU A 112 -2.67 -8.20 -39.39
CA GLU A 112 -2.71 -8.08 -37.89
C GLU A 112 -1.57 -8.67 -37.02
N PRO A 113 -1.22 -8.05 -35.86
CA PRO A 113 -0.18 -8.58 -34.97
C PRO A 113 -0.73 -9.51 -33.87
N ALA A 114 -0.11 -10.68 -33.76
CA ALA A 114 -0.22 -11.60 -32.63
C ALA A 114 0.49 -11.06 -31.36
N ARG A 115 -0.02 -11.45 -30.17
CA ARG A 115 0.55 -11.13 -28.85
C ARG A 115 2.01 -11.60 -28.70
N PRO A 116 2.89 -10.84 -28.02
CA PRO A 116 4.26 -11.26 -27.74
C PRO A 116 4.33 -12.24 -26.55
N PRO A 117 5.34 -13.13 -26.49
CA PRO A 117 5.54 -14.05 -25.36
C PRO A 117 6.12 -13.32 -24.13
N PRO A 118 5.98 -13.89 -22.91
CA PRO A 118 6.49 -13.27 -21.68
C PRO A 118 8.02 -13.30 -21.65
N ARG A 119 8.65 -12.15 -21.39
CA ARG A 119 10.10 -12.06 -21.15
C ARG A 119 10.42 -12.57 -19.74
N ARG A 120 11.38 -13.51 -19.61
CA ARG A 120 11.97 -13.95 -18.33
C ARG A 120 12.59 -12.75 -17.61
N ALA A 121 12.32 -12.63 -16.31
CA ALA A 121 12.94 -11.62 -15.44
C ALA A 121 14.47 -11.80 -15.41
N ALA A 122 15.21 -10.73 -15.63
CA ALA A 122 16.67 -10.74 -15.54
C ALA A 122 17.11 -10.85 -14.07
N GLN A 123 17.96 -11.82 -13.77
CA GLN A 123 18.57 -11.98 -12.43
C GLN A 123 19.81 -11.07 -12.31
N LEU A 124 20.03 -10.53 -11.11
CA LEU A 124 21.16 -9.64 -10.77
C LEU A 124 22.49 -10.41 -10.68
N PRO A 125 23.65 -9.77 -10.91
CA PRO A 125 24.96 -10.41 -10.76
C PRO A 125 25.26 -10.80 -9.29
N ALA A 126 25.82 -11.98 -9.06
CA ALA A 126 26.12 -12.52 -7.71
C ALA A 126 26.95 -11.60 -6.81
N ALA A 127 27.81 -10.74 -7.38
CA ALA A 127 28.59 -9.76 -6.63
C ALA A 127 27.71 -8.64 -6.02
N ALA A 128 26.66 -8.21 -6.73
CA ALA A 128 25.71 -7.21 -6.22
C ALA A 128 24.83 -7.82 -5.11
N GLN A 129 24.49 -9.11 -5.26
CA GLN A 129 23.69 -9.85 -4.28
C GLN A 129 24.40 -9.93 -2.91
N LYS A 130 25.71 -10.18 -2.93
CA LYS A 130 26.59 -10.22 -1.75
C LYS A 130 26.77 -8.87 -1.05
N SER A 131 26.91 -7.78 -1.81
CA SER A 131 27.00 -6.44 -1.23
C SER A 131 25.68 -6.00 -0.56
N ILE A 132 24.54 -6.46 -1.09
CA ILE A 132 23.22 -6.17 -0.50
C ILE A 132 22.98 -6.97 0.79
N THR A 133 23.49 -8.21 0.92
CA THR A 133 23.39 -8.95 2.19
C THR A 133 24.28 -8.32 3.25
N GLU A 134 25.51 -7.93 2.90
CA GLU A 134 26.43 -7.20 3.80
C GLU A 134 25.80 -5.89 4.33
N ALA A 135 25.23 -5.05 3.45
CA ALA A 135 24.55 -3.82 3.84
C ALA A 135 23.28 -4.06 4.68
N GLY A 136 22.59 -5.20 4.47
CA GLY A 136 21.44 -5.57 5.28
C GLY A 136 21.82 -5.95 6.70
N HIS A 137 22.94 -6.67 6.90
CA HIS A 137 23.46 -6.98 8.23
C HIS A 137 23.94 -5.72 8.98
N GLU A 138 24.57 -4.76 8.29
CA GLU A 138 24.93 -3.46 8.90
C GLU A 138 23.70 -2.67 9.37
N LEU A 139 22.61 -2.69 8.59
CA LEU A 139 21.36 -2.03 8.97
C LEU A 139 20.68 -2.72 10.15
N GLU A 140 20.74 -4.06 10.23
CA GLU A 140 20.25 -4.82 11.39
C GLU A 140 20.99 -4.44 12.67
N GLU A 141 22.32 -4.32 12.61
CA GLU A 141 23.16 -3.90 13.75
C GLU A 141 22.84 -2.46 14.20
N LEU A 142 22.64 -1.53 13.26
CA LEU A 142 22.25 -0.16 13.58
C LEU A 142 20.87 -0.07 14.24
N VAL A 143 19.91 -0.88 13.79
CA VAL A 143 18.57 -0.95 14.39
C VAL A 143 18.64 -1.56 15.79
N GLU A 144 19.49 -2.56 16.03
CA GLU A 144 19.73 -3.12 17.36
C GLU A 144 20.30 -2.08 18.33
N GLN A 145 21.29 -1.30 17.89
CA GLN A 145 21.87 -0.20 18.67
C GLN A 145 20.81 0.87 19.02
N LEU A 146 19.90 1.19 18.10
CA LEU A 146 18.80 2.12 18.33
C LEU A 146 17.79 1.59 19.36
N VAL A 147 17.42 0.31 19.28
CA VAL A 147 16.53 -0.34 20.25
C VAL A 147 17.13 -0.29 21.65
N ASP A 148 18.43 -0.57 21.79
CA ASP A 148 19.12 -0.53 23.07
C ASP A 148 19.23 0.88 23.65
N LEU A 149 19.48 1.88 22.80
CA LEU A 149 19.53 3.28 23.21
C LEU A 149 18.17 3.77 23.72
N VAL A 150 17.09 3.41 23.03
CA VAL A 150 15.73 3.76 23.43
C VAL A 150 15.33 3.01 24.72
N ARG A 151 15.73 1.75 24.89
CA ARG A 151 15.54 0.99 26.14
C ARG A 151 16.32 1.61 27.31
N SER A 152 17.54 2.08 27.06
CA SER A 152 18.34 2.82 28.05
C SER A 152 17.65 4.12 28.47
N LEU A 153 17.13 4.90 27.51
CA LEU A 153 16.38 6.12 27.79
C LEU A 153 15.11 5.85 28.61
N GLN A 154 14.40 4.74 28.37
CA GLN A 154 13.26 4.31 29.19
C GLN A 154 13.65 3.97 30.63
N SER A 155 14.82 3.33 30.82
CA SER A 155 15.31 2.98 32.16
C SER A 155 15.74 4.19 32.99
N GLN A 156 16.19 5.27 32.34
CA GLN A 156 16.63 6.51 32.99
C GLN A 156 15.46 7.41 33.44
N THR A 157 14.26 7.21 32.90
CA THR A 157 13.06 7.98 33.28
C THR A 157 12.38 7.53 34.59
N HIS A 158 12.83 6.44 35.22
CA HIS A 158 12.34 6.01 36.54
C HIS A 158 13.27 6.50 37.67
N LEU A 159 12.91 7.58 38.35
CA LEU A 159 13.48 7.96 39.66
C LEU A 159 12.68 7.29 40.80
N PRO A 160 13.29 6.96 41.96
CA PRO A 160 12.61 6.28 43.06
C PRO A 160 11.72 7.24 43.88
N GLU A 161 10.57 6.72 44.34
CA GLU A 161 9.56 7.42 45.15
C GLU A 161 10.13 8.06 46.43
N PRO A 162 9.71 9.28 46.83
CA PRO A 162 10.00 9.83 48.14
C PRO A 162 9.04 9.23 49.19
N GLY A 163 9.61 8.76 50.30
CA GLY A 163 8.86 8.22 51.44
C GLY A 163 7.94 9.26 52.12
N PRO A 164 7.02 8.80 52.99
CA PRO A 164 6.02 9.66 53.59
C PRO A 164 6.69 10.56 54.64
N ASP A 165 6.31 11.84 54.63
CA ASP A 165 6.21 12.76 55.79
C ASP A 165 6.63 14.17 55.37
N ASN A 166 5.67 15.04 54.98
CA ASN A 166 5.50 16.37 55.60
C ASN A 166 4.23 17.05 55.09
N GLU A 167 3.41 17.55 56.02
CA GLU A 167 2.19 18.32 55.76
C GLU A 167 2.49 19.78 55.38
N GLY A 168 1.69 20.35 54.48
CA GLY A 168 1.68 21.79 54.21
C GLY A 168 1.04 22.21 52.88
N SER A 169 -0.23 22.68 52.95
CA SER A 169 -1.04 23.36 51.93
C SER A 169 -0.24 24.33 51.03
N THR A 170 -0.51 24.59 49.73
CA THR A 170 -1.79 24.83 49.03
C THR A 170 -1.58 24.95 47.50
N GLN A 171 -2.62 24.59 46.73
CA GLN A 171 -3.00 25.03 45.36
C GLN A 171 -2.33 24.46 44.08
N SER A 172 -3.05 23.49 43.50
CA SER A 172 -3.54 23.43 42.10
C SER A 172 -2.59 23.67 40.92
N LEU A 173 -2.24 22.59 40.22
CA LEU A 173 -2.34 22.46 38.75
C LEU A 173 -2.22 20.97 38.38
N LEU A 174 -3.33 20.40 37.90
CA LEU A 174 -3.37 19.08 37.27
C LEU A 174 -2.54 19.13 35.98
N VAL A 175 -1.31 18.62 36.02
CA VAL A 175 -0.53 18.29 34.83
C VAL A 175 -0.57 16.78 34.66
N THR A 176 -1.20 16.35 33.57
CA THR A 176 -1.24 14.96 33.11
C THR A 176 0.18 14.40 32.92
N PRO A 177 0.54 13.26 33.52
CA PRO A 177 1.70 12.50 33.06
C PRO A 177 1.31 11.72 31.78
N HIS A 178 2.30 11.24 31.02
CA HIS A 178 2.21 10.19 29.97
C HIS A 178 2.28 10.54 28.47
N THR A 179 2.57 11.76 28.05
CA THR A 179 2.78 12.03 26.60
C THR A 179 4.15 11.53 26.06
N PRO A 180 5.28 11.69 26.80
CA PRO A 180 6.59 11.24 26.31
C PRO A 180 6.81 9.73 26.42
N GLU A 181 6.34 9.10 27.50
CA GLU A 181 6.51 7.66 27.74
C GLU A 181 5.72 6.79 26.76
N ARG A 182 4.50 7.22 26.39
CA ARG A 182 3.70 6.54 25.36
C ARG A 182 4.40 6.60 24.01
N LYS A 183 4.84 7.79 23.59
CA LYS A 183 5.62 7.98 22.36
C LYS A 183 6.91 7.15 22.35
N LEU A 184 7.59 7.03 23.49
CA LEU A 184 8.82 6.25 23.61
C LEU A 184 8.56 4.74 23.54
N ARG A 185 7.40 4.26 24.02
CA ARG A 185 6.94 2.87 23.82
C ARG A 185 6.54 2.60 22.36
N ASP A 186 5.84 3.53 21.73
CA ASP A 186 5.44 3.41 20.33
C ASP A 186 6.68 3.34 19.43
N ILE A 187 7.70 4.18 19.69
CA ILE A 187 8.99 4.16 18.98
C ILE A 187 9.72 2.82 19.19
N LEU A 188 9.71 2.24 20.40
CA LEU A 188 10.29 0.91 20.61
C LEU A 188 9.57 -0.16 19.81
N HIS A 189 8.24 -0.12 19.79
CA HIS A 189 7.44 -1.09 19.05
C HIS A 189 7.73 -1.03 17.54
N ASP A 190 7.78 0.18 16.98
CA ASP A 190 8.11 0.39 15.55
C ASP A 190 9.53 -0.10 15.23
N LEU A 191 10.51 0.15 16.11
CA LEU A 191 11.90 -0.29 15.91
C LEU A 191 12.04 -1.81 16.00
N GLU A 192 11.32 -2.46 16.93
CA GLU A 192 11.28 -3.92 17.04
C GLU A 192 10.61 -4.53 15.80
N GLU A 193 9.53 -3.94 15.27
CA GLU A 193 8.89 -4.38 14.03
C GLU A 193 9.81 -4.24 12.82
N ILE A 194 10.56 -3.15 12.72
CA ILE A 194 11.56 -2.93 11.66
C ILE A 194 12.67 -4.00 11.74
N ARG A 195 13.15 -4.32 12.95
CA ARG A 195 14.16 -5.36 13.17
C ARG A 195 13.68 -6.72 12.67
N GLU A 196 12.46 -7.12 13.04
CA GLU A 196 11.88 -8.40 12.62
C GLU A 196 11.76 -8.49 11.09
N LYS A 197 11.27 -7.42 10.46
CA LYS A 197 11.16 -7.34 9.00
C LYS A 197 12.50 -7.39 8.27
N LEU A 198 13.55 -6.79 8.82
CA LEU A 198 14.90 -6.83 8.25
C LEU A 198 15.50 -8.23 8.33
N ARG A 199 15.38 -8.88 9.49
CA ARG A 199 15.86 -10.25 9.73
C ARG A 199 15.16 -11.28 8.83
N GLU A 200 13.84 -11.15 8.68
CA GLU A 200 13.07 -11.99 7.76
C GLU A 200 13.55 -11.79 6.31
N ASN A 201 13.73 -10.55 5.86
CA ASN A 201 14.18 -10.27 4.49
C ASN A 201 15.57 -10.87 4.18
N LEU A 202 16.48 -10.86 5.16
CA LEU A 202 17.81 -11.48 5.03
C LEU A 202 17.73 -13.02 4.99
N THR A 203 16.95 -13.64 5.87
CA THR A 203 16.79 -15.10 5.92
C THR A 203 16.11 -15.67 4.67
N TRP A 204 15.12 -14.98 4.10
CA TRP A 204 14.51 -15.38 2.82
C TRP A 204 15.52 -15.35 1.67
N LYS A 205 16.48 -14.43 1.71
CA LYS A 205 17.49 -14.25 0.68
C LYS A 205 18.58 -15.32 0.73
N GLU A 206 18.95 -15.77 1.93
CA GLU A 206 19.87 -16.91 2.14
C GLU A 206 19.23 -18.25 1.73
N ALA A 207 17.94 -18.46 2.01
CA ALA A 207 17.21 -19.69 1.64
C ALA A 207 17.00 -19.85 0.12
N LEU A 208 16.99 -18.74 -0.63
CA LEU A 208 16.90 -18.72 -2.10
C LEU A 208 18.22 -19.11 -2.79
N GLU A 209 19.36 -19.04 -2.10
CA GLU A 209 20.67 -19.36 -2.65
C GLU A 209 21.06 -20.85 -2.52
N GLU A 210 20.33 -21.66 -1.73
CA GLU A 210 20.67 -23.07 -1.47
C GLU A 210 19.97 -24.13 -2.36
N GLN A 211 19.20 -23.79 -3.41
CA GLN A 211 18.57 -24.83 -4.26
C GLN A 211 19.47 -25.31 -5.43
N PRO A 212 19.83 -26.60 -5.52
CA PRO A 212 20.54 -27.16 -6.67
C PRO A 212 19.61 -27.34 -7.88
N GLN A 213 20.06 -26.88 -9.05
CA GLN A 213 19.35 -27.05 -10.32
C GLN A 213 19.29 -28.54 -10.73
N VAL A 214 18.08 -29.09 -10.89
CA VAL A 214 17.84 -30.38 -11.55
C VAL A 214 17.23 -30.12 -12.93
N GLU A 215 17.96 -30.50 -13.98
CA GLU A 215 17.54 -30.45 -15.38
C GLU A 215 16.48 -31.53 -15.68
N LEU A 216 15.38 -31.16 -16.35
CA LEU A 216 14.45 -32.12 -16.98
C LEU A 216 14.62 -32.11 -18.49
N GLN A 217 14.93 -33.29 -19.05
CA GLN A 217 14.97 -33.60 -20.48
C GLN A 217 13.57 -33.67 -21.10
N GLU A 218 13.46 -33.14 -22.31
CA GLU A 218 12.30 -33.25 -23.21
C GLU A 218 12.18 -34.65 -23.83
N GLY A 219 10.94 -35.15 -23.95
CA GLY A 219 10.58 -36.32 -24.76
C GLY A 219 9.45 -35.96 -25.74
N PRO A 220 9.41 -36.58 -26.95
CA PRO A 220 8.62 -36.05 -28.07
C PRO A 220 7.15 -36.51 -28.09
N SER A 221 6.35 -35.64 -28.70
CA SER A 221 4.93 -35.80 -29.05
C SER A 221 4.62 -37.07 -29.85
N SER A 222 3.45 -37.69 -29.62
CA SER A 222 2.64 -38.25 -30.71
C SER A 222 1.19 -38.63 -30.35
N SER A 223 0.33 -38.37 -31.34
CA SER A 223 -0.92 -39.05 -31.73
C SER A 223 -2.24 -38.76 -31.01
N ALA A 224 -3.15 -38.20 -31.82
CA ALA A 224 -4.59 -38.06 -31.60
C ALA A 224 -5.36 -39.37 -31.83
N CYS A 225 -6.56 -39.47 -31.23
CA CYS A 225 -7.84 -40.02 -31.75
C CYS A 225 -8.91 -40.08 -30.61
N PRO A 226 -10.23 -40.23 -30.86
CA PRO A 226 -11.25 -39.19 -30.64
C PRO A 226 -12.18 -39.41 -29.43
N LEU A 227 -12.92 -38.35 -29.09
CA LEU A 227 -13.91 -38.18 -28.00
C LEU A 227 -14.94 -39.31 -27.83
N PRO A 228 -15.55 -39.40 -26.63
CA PRO A 228 -16.99 -39.16 -26.57
C PRO A 228 -17.35 -37.90 -25.76
N ASP A 229 -18.29 -37.18 -26.34
CA ASP A 229 -19.00 -36.03 -25.82
C ASP A 229 -19.79 -36.39 -24.54
N HIS A 230 -19.38 -35.80 -23.42
CA HIS A 230 -20.20 -35.68 -22.22
C HIS A 230 -20.30 -34.21 -21.84
N SER A 231 -21.04 -33.46 -22.65
CA SER A 231 -21.67 -32.21 -22.26
C SER A 231 -22.64 -32.46 -21.10
N HIS A 232 -22.11 -32.51 -19.89
CA HIS A 232 -22.85 -32.21 -18.67
C HIS A 232 -22.33 -30.87 -18.15
N PRO A 233 -23.12 -29.78 -18.20
CA PRO A 233 -22.82 -28.62 -17.38
C PRO A 233 -22.84 -29.12 -15.93
N ALA A 234 -21.68 -29.05 -15.25
CA ALA A 234 -21.67 -29.20 -13.80
C ALA A 234 -22.74 -28.25 -13.23
N PRO A 235 -23.58 -28.70 -12.29
CA PRO A 235 -24.65 -27.86 -11.78
C PRO A 235 -24.01 -26.60 -11.20
N THR A 236 -24.20 -25.47 -11.87
CA THR A 236 -23.77 -24.16 -11.38
C THR A 236 -24.59 -23.90 -10.12
N ARG A 237 -23.99 -24.17 -8.97
CA ARG A 237 -24.63 -23.93 -7.67
C ARG A 237 -24.82 -22.44 -7.50
N THR A 238 -26.08 -22.02 -7.39
CA THR A 238 -26.48 -20.68 -6.95
C THR A 238 -25.89 -20.42 -5.57
N SER A 239 -25.28 -19.24 -5.38
CA SER A 239 -24.79 -18.87 -4.05
C SER A 239 -25.94 -18.83 -3.05
N TRP A 240 -25.71 -19.28 -1.82
CA TRP A 240 -26.73 -19.16 -0.77
C TRP A 240 -27.06 -17.70 -0.45
N PHE A 241 -26.18 -16.78 -0.84
CA PHE A 241 -26.37 -15.33 -0.72
C PHE A 241 -27.13 -14.69 -1.89
N ALA A 242 -27.51 -15.45 -2.91
CA ALA A 242 -27.99 -14.89 -4.19
C ALA A 242 -29.15 -13.91 -4.02
N GLN A 243 -30.05 -14.13 -3.06
CA GLN A 243 -31.19 -13.24 -2.81
C GLN A 243 -30.81 -11.86 -2.23
N TRP A 244 -29.61 -11.73 -1.66
CA TRP A 244 -29.08 -10.49 -1.10
C TRP A 244 -27.90 -9.93 -1.90
N ALA A 245 -27.60 -10.57 -3.03
CA ALA A 245 -26.50 -10.17 -3.89
C ALA A 245 -26.73 -8.76 -4.45
N ILE A 246 -25.76 -7.90 -4.23
CA ILE A 246 -25.69 -6.58 -4.82
C ILE A 246 -24.42 -6.47 -5.67
N SER A 247 -24.40 -5.46 -6.53
CA SER A 247 -23.23 -5.13 -7.32
C SER A 247 -22.91 -3.66 -7.06
N PRO A 248 -22.06 -3.34 -6.06
CA PRO A 248 -21.67 -1.97 -5.75
C PRO A 248 -20.61 -1.43 -6.72
N THR A 249 -20.58 -0.12 -6.95
CA THR A 249 -19.71 0.54 -7.94
C THR A 249 -18.75 1.49 -7.25
N PHE A 250 -17.49 1.52 -7.70
CA PHE A 250 -16.47 2.42 -7.15
C PHE A 250 -16.85 3.89 -7.33
N ASP A 251 -16.58 4.71 -6.31
CA ASP A 251 -16.86 6.14 -6.33
C ASP A 251 -15.67 6.94 -6.87
N LEU A 252 -15.90 7.67 -7.97
CA LEU A 252 -14.87 8.45 -8.66
C LEU A 252 -14.37 9.69 -7.88
N ARG A 253 -15.03 10.07 -6.79
CA ARG A 253 -14.62 11.20 -5.94
C ARG A 253 -13.74 10.75 -4.80
N SER A 254 -13.79 9.47 -4.43
CA SER A 254 -13.06 8.92 -3.29
C SER A 254 -11.67 8.36 -3.62
N HIS A 255 -11.45 7.84 -4.82
CA HIS A 255 -10.16 7.19 -5.16
C HIS A 255 -8.97 8.17 -5.15
N CYS A 256 -7.81 7.67 -4.77
CA CYS A 256 -6.56 8.43 -4.83
C CYS A 256 -6.03 8.59 -6.25
N CYS A 257 -5.10 9.52 -6.45
CA CYS A 257 -4.55 9.81 -7.78
C CYS A 257 -3.75 8.63 -8.39
N SER A 258 -3.27 7.68 -7.59
CA SER A 258 -2.54 6.51 -8.11
C SER A 258 -3.46 5.36 -8.52
N LEU A 259 -4.78 5.51 -8.32
CA LEU A 259 -5.78 4.53 -8.72
C LEU A 259 -6.55 5.00 -9.95
N GLU A 260 -6.83 4.05 -10.83
CA GLU A 260 -7.75 4.19 -11.95
C GLU A 260 -8.97 3.33 -11.71
N VAL A 261 -10.13 3.88 -12.04
CA VAL A 261 -11.40 3.16 -12.03
C VAL A 261 -11.83 2.97 -13.48
N SER A 262 -12.16 1.73 -13.83
CA SER A 262 -12.73 1.34 -15.13
C SER A 262 -14.03 2.09 -15.46
N GLU A 263 -14.40 2.14 -16.73
CA GLU A 263 -15.59 2.85 -17.23
C GLU A 263 -16.91 2.34 -16.63
N ASP A 264 -16.99 1.05 -16.32
CA ASP A 264 -18.15 0.43 -15.67
C ASP A 264 -18.15 0.58 -14.13
N CYS A 265 -17.11 1.21 -13.57
CA CYS A 265 -16.87 1.37 -12.14
C CYS A 265 -16.83 0.04 -11.36
N ARG A 266 -16.43 -1.08 -12.00
CA ARG A 266 -16.35 -2.41 -11.38
C ARG A 266 -14.93 -2.87 -11.10
N VAL A 267 -13.95 -2.29 -11.77
CA VAL A 267 -12.53 -2.57 -11.57
C VAL A 267 -11.83 -1.31 -11.08
N VAL A 268 -11.04 -1.46 -10.02
CA VAL A 268 -10.05 -0.48 -9.58
C VAL A 268 -8.67 -1.06 -9.76
N THR A 269 -7.76 -0.30 -10.37
CA THR A 269 -6.40 -0.74 -10.66
C THR A 269 -5.39 0.34 -10.32
N VAL A 270 -4.16 -0.07 -10.04
CA VAL A 270 -3.04 0.86 -9.86
C VAL A 270 -2.61 1.38 -11.22
N SER A 271 -2.67 2.70 -11.38
CA SER A 271 -2.24 3.37 -12.59
C SER A 271 -0.74 3.25 -12.80
N ARG A 272 -0.32 3.25 -14.07
CA ARG A 272 1.10 3.38 -14.46
C ARG A 272 1.63 4.81 -14.30
N CYS A 273 0.75 5.81 -14.29
CA CYS A 273 1.10 7.21 -14.13
C CYS A 273 0.03 7.86 -13.25
N PRO A 274 0.38 8.50 -12.12
CA PRO A 274 -0.61 9.17 -11.27
C PRO A 274 -1.54 10.07 -12.09
N GLN A 275 -2.84 9.91 -11.89
CA GLN A 275 -3.88 10.65 -12.58
C GLN A 275 -3.83 12.13 -12.14
N THR A 276 -3.80 13.05 -13.12
CA THR A 276 -3.84 14.50 -12.90
C THR A 276 -5.27 14.94 -12.59
N HIS A 277 -5.84 14.52 -11.47
CA HIS A 277 -7.13 15.01 -11.01
C HIS A 277 -6.99 16.25 -10.15
N LEU A 278 -7.99 17.14 -10.22
CA LEU A 278 -8.09 18.27 -9.32
C LEU A 278 -8.17 17.78 -7.87
N TRP A 279 -7.37 18.41 -7.00
CA TRP A 279 -7.37 18.16 -5.56
C TRP A 279 -8.79 18.26 -5.00
N SER A 280 -9.25 17.20 -4.32
CA SER A 280 -10.56 17.16 -3.66
C SER A 280 -10.40 16.65 -2.23
N HIS A 281 -11.15 17.25 -1.30
CA HIS A 281 -11.17 16.85 0.10
C HIS A 281 -11.78 15.46 0.31
N GLU A 282 -12.54 14.95 -0.67
CA GLU A 282 -13.19 13.63 -0.68
C GLU A 282 -12.26 12.48 -1.12
N ARG A 283 -11.08 12.77 -1.69
CA ARG A 283 -10.13 11.75 -2.18
C ARG A 283 -9.22 11.24 -1.09
N PHE A 284 -8.99 9.92 -1.05
CA PHE A 284 -7.95 9.32 -0.23
C PHE A 284 -6.55 9.76 -0.64
N VAL A 285 -5.68 9.90 0.36
CA VAL A 285 -4.25 10.18 0.17
C VAL A 285 -3.51 8.90 -0.23
N THR A 286 -3.93 7.76 0.31
CA THR A 286 -3.40 6.43 0.00
C THR A 286 -4.30 5.71 -1.00
N CYS A 287 -3.85 4.59 -1.59
CA CYS A 287 -4.54 3.77 -2.60
C CYS A 287 -5.81 3.05 -2.11
N GLN A 288 -6.73 3.84 -1.55
CA GLN A 288 -8.02 3.43 -1.05
C GLN A 288 -9.13 4.02 -1.92
N VAL A 289 -10.26 3.32 -1.95
CA VAL A 289 -11.47 3.75 -2.63
C VAL A 289 -12.69 3.22 -1.88
N LEU A 290 -13.77 4.01 -1.86
CA LEU A 290 -15.10 3.60 -1.40
C LEU A 290 -16.01 3.36 -2.60
N CYS A 291 -17.02 2.53 -2.42
CA CYS A 291 -18.15 2.49 -3.34
C CYS A 291 -19.15 3.62 -3.07
N SER A 292 -19.92 3.99 -4.10
CA SER A 292 -20.91 5.07 -4.01
C SER A 292 -22.14 4.70 -3.17
N GLN A 293 -22.46 3.40 -3.09
CA GLN A 293 -23.59 2.88 -2.34
C GLN A 293 -23.29 2.93 -0.83
N ALA A 294 -24.26 3.43 -0.07
CA ALA A 294 -24.24 3.49 1.39
C ALA A 294 -25.38 2.63 1.95
N PHE A 295 -25.10 1.84 2.99
CA PHE A 295 -26.08 0.96 3.62
C PHE A 295 -26.34 1.39 5.06
N SER A 296 -27.62 1.49 5.42
CA SER A 296 -28.06 1.87 6.78
C SER A 296 -29.02 0.85 7.39
N SER A 297 -29.45 -0.14 6.62
CA SER A 297 -30.35 -1.21 7.05
C SER A 297 -30.28 -2.38 6.08
N GLY A 298 -30.89 -3.50 6.47
CA GLY A 298 -31.03 -4.68 5.65
C GLY A 298 -29.75 -5.52 5.56
N GLN A 299 -29.79 -6.43 4.60
CA GLN A 299 -28.80 -7.45 4.36
C GLN A 299 -28.23 -7.31 2.95
N GLN A 300 -26.91 -7.32 2.82
CA GLN A 300 -26.22 -7.15 1.53
C GLN A 300 -25.06 -8.13 1.40
N TYR A 301 -24.89 -8.65 0.18
CA TYR A 301 -23.77 -9.50 -0.18
C TYR A 301 -23.09 -9.02 -1.47
N TRP A 302 -21.77 -8.99 -1.49
CA TRP A 302 -21.00 -8.78 -2.74
C TRP A 302 -19.69 -9.55 -2.73
N GLU A 303 -19.16 -9.81 -3.94
CA GLU A 303 -17.94 -10.57 -4.14
C GLU A 303 -16.87 -9.74 -4.84
N VAL A 304 -15.62 -9.93 -4.41
CA VAL A 304 -14.45 -9.21 -4.91
C VAL A 304 -13.40 -10.20 -5.37
N ASP A 305 -12.97 -10.11 -6.62
CA ASP A 305 -11.81 -10.85 -7.13
C ASP A 305 -10.52 -10.14 -6.73
N THR A 306 -9.63 -10.90 -6.08
CA THR A 306 -8.36 -10.43 -5.51
C THR A 306 -7.14 -11.09 -6.15
N GLN A 307 -7.32 -11.93 -7.18
CA GLN A 307 -6.24 -12.70 -7.81
C GLN A 307 -5.18 -11.80 -8.46
N HIS A 308 -5.64 -10.68 -9.02
CA HIS A 308 -4.80 -9.73 -9.74
C HIS A 308 -4.22 -8.63 -8.85
N CYS A 309 -4.27 -8.77 -7.53
CA CYS A 309 -3.61 -7.84 -6.63
C CYS A 309 -2.69 -8.62 -5.70
N ASN A 310 -1.39 -8.34 -5.70
CA ASN A 310 -0.46 -8.99 -4.75
C ASN A 310 -0.87 -8.73 -3.30
N ASN A 311 -1.55 -7.61 -3.11
CA ASN A 311 -1.48 -6.82 -1.93
C ASN A 311 -2.79 -5.97 -1.81
N TRP A 312 -3.85 -6.53 -1.22
CA TRP A 312 -5.17 -5.93 -1.03
C TRP A 312 -5.77 -6.03 0.39
N ALA A 313 -6.64 -5.07 0.73
CA ALA A 313 -7.61 -5.19 1.81
C ALA A 313 -9.02 -4.84 1.29
N VAL A 314 -10.03 -5.58 1.76
CA VAL A 314 -11.43 -5.40 1.37
C VAL A 314 -12.32 -5.42 2.60
N GLY A 315 -13.34 -4.58 2.62
CA GLY A 315 -14.17 -4.41 3.81
C GLY A 315 -15.25 -3.36 3.67
N VAL A 316 -15.60 -2.74 4.80
CA VAL A 316 -16.58 -1.67 4.90
C VAL A 316 -16.05 -0.52 5.75
N ALA A 317 -16.45 0.70 5.42
CA ALA A 317 -16.11 1.90 6.19
C ALA A 317 -17.23 2.93 6.10
N SER A 318 -17.32 3.80 7.10
CA SER A 318 -18.20 4.97 7.02
C SER A 318 -17.63 6.01 6.04
N TRP A 319 -18.51 6.83 5.45
CA TRP A 319 -18.05 7.97 4.64
C TRP A 319 -17.27 9.01 5.46
N GLY A 320 -17.49 9.05 6.78
CA GLY A 320 -16.82 9.96 7.72
C GLY A 320 -15.34 9.63 7.95
N MET A 321 -14.90 8.42 7.62
CA MET A 321 -13.51 7.98 7.74
C MET A 321 -12.58 8.99 7.06
N ARG A 322 -11.63 9.57 7.79
CA ARG A 322 -10.81 10.64 7.24
C ARG A 322 -9.96 10.10 6.09
N ARG A 323 -9.82 10.92 5.05
CA ARG A 323 -9.13 10.52 3.81
C ARG A 323 -7.62 10.32 3.93
N ASN A 324 -7.05 10.61 5.09
CA ASN A 324 -5.66 10.32 5.44
C ASN A 324 -5.52 9.15 6.45
N GLN A 325 -6.62 8.50 6.84
CA GLN A 325 -6.62 7.32 7.70
C GLN A 325 -6.65 6.04 6.86
N THR A 326 -6.31 4.91 7.49
CA THR A 326 -6.19 3.60 6.85
C THR A 326 -7.38 2.70 7.21
N LEU A 327 -7.93 2.03 6.20
CA LEU A 327 -8.99 1.03 6.33
C LEU A 327 -8.65 -0.04 7.39
N GLY A 328 -9.60 -0.29 8.30
CA GLY A 328 -9.48 -1.23 9.43
C GLY A 328 -8.75 -0.65 10.65
N ARG A 329 -8.15 0.55 10.53
CA ARG A 329 -7.42 1.25 11.62
C ARG A 329 -8.22 2.44 12.15
N THR A 330 -9.54 2.40 12.00
CA THR A 330 -10.44 3.40 12.58
C THR A 330 -11.57 2.71 13.34
N GLU A 331 -12.32 3.48 14.12
CA GLU A 331 -13.49 2.99 14.87
C GLU A 331 -14.68 2.62 13.97
N ASP A 332 -14.68 3.16 12.75
CA ASP A 332 -15.78 3.09 11.79
C ASP A 332 -15.36 2.39 10.49
N SER A 333 -14.36 1.51 10.56
CA SER A 333 -13.91 0.70 9.43
C SER A 333 -13.46 -0.71 9.84
N TRP A 334 -13.82 -1.68 8.99
CA TRP A 334 -13.57 -3.11 9.17
C TRP A 334 -13.07 -3.68 7.86
N CYS A 335 -12.04 -4.52 7.89
CA CYS A 335 -11.59 -5.21 6.69
C CYS A 335 -10.91 -6.55 6.96
N VAL A 336 -10.83 -7.36 5.92
CA VAL A 336 -9.82 -8.41 5.81
C VAL A 336 -8.73 -7.94 4.87
N GLU A 337 -7.50 -8.20 5.27
CA GLU A 337 -6.28 -7.77 4.62
C GLU A 337 -5.43 -9.02 4.39
N TRP A 338 -5.08 -9.27 3.12
CA TRP A 338 -3.95 -10.13 2.83
C TRP A 338 -2.68 -9.33 3.14
N LYS A 339 -1.52 -9.94 3.36
CA LYS A 339 -0.22 -9.28 3.35
C LYS A 339 0.63 -10.14 2.44
N GLY A 340 1.31 -9.54 1.46
CA GLY A 340 2.11 -10.26 0.46
C GLY A 340 3.14 -11.24 1.01
N THR A 341 3.41 -11.18 2.32
CA THR A 341 4.21 -12.12 3.12
C THR A 341 3.53 -13.47 3.40
N GLY A 342 2.30 -13.69 2.92
CA GLY A 342 1.59 -14.95 3.13
C GLY A 342 0.65 -14.97 4.34
N GLN A 343 0.21 -13.80 4.81
CA GLN A 343 -0.64 -13.68 5.99
C GLN A 343 -1.99 -13.05 5.65
N LEU A 344 -3.09 -13.68 6.04
CA LEU A 344 -4.43 -13.12 6.02
C LEU A 344 -4.81 -12.65 7.43
N SER A 345 -5.35 -11.44 7.56
CA SER A 345 -5.73 -10.88 8.85
C SER A 345 -7.00 -10.03 8.77
N ALA A 346 -7.83 -10.08 9.81
CA ALA A 346 -8.95 -9.17 9.99
C ALA A 346 -8.52 -7.97 10.85
N TRP A 347 -9.08 -6.79 10.54
CA TRP A 347 -8.78 -5.54 11.21
C TRP A 347 -10.05 -4.78 11.58
N HIS A 348 -10.08 -4.30 12.83
CA HIS A 348 -11.08 -3.38 13.36
C HIS A 348 -10.53 -2.69 14.61
N MET A 349 -10.77 -1.38 14.78
CA MET A 349 -10.24 -0.57 15.90
C MET A 349 -8.72 -0.72 16.13
N VAL A 350 -7.93 -0.80 15.04
CA VAL A 350 -6.46 -0.99 15.12
C VAL A 350 -6.06 -2.36 15.73
N LYS A 351 -7.02 -3.25 15.98
CA LYS A 351 -6.77 -4.61 16.45
C LYS A 351 -6.68 -5.55 15.26
N GLU A 352 -5.52 -6.19 15.11
CA GLU A 352 -5.28 -7.26 14.15
C GLU A 352 -5.75 -8.61 14.73
N THR A 353 -6.39 -9.43 13.90
CA THR A 353 -6.67 -10.84 14.18
C THR A 353 -6.17 -11.68 13.01
N ILE A 354 -5.15 -12.51 13.24
CA ILE A 354 -4.58 -13.37 12.20
C ILE A 354 -5.57 -14.50 11.88
N LEU A 355 -5.90 -14.67 10.61
CA LEU A 355 -6.87 -15.66 10.12
C LEU A 355 -6.21 -16.91 9.53
N GLY A 356 -4.97 -16.78 9.03
CA GLY A 356 -4.22 -17.90 8.46
C GLY A 356 -3.26 -17.46 7.35
N SER A 357 -2.76 -18.42 6.58
CA SER A 357 -1.83 -18.21 5.48
C SER A 357 -2.40 -18.52 4.09
N ASP A 358 -3.66 -18.93 4.02
CA ASP A 358 -4.32 -19.20 2.75
C ASP A 358 -4.79 -17.90 2.09
N ARG A 359 -4.34 -17.66 0.86
CA ARG A 359 -4.78 -16.50 0.08
C ARG A 359 -6.12 -16.77 -0.60
N PRO A 360 -7.22 -16.10 -0.20
CA PRO A 360 -8.47 -16.22 -0.93
C PRO A 360 -8.33 -15.53 -2.29
N LYS A 361 -8.81 -16.20 -3.34
CA LYS A 361 -8.85 -15.67 -4.71
C LYS A 361 -10.04 -14.74 -4.93
N VAL A 362 -11.14 -15.02 -4.25
CA VAL A 362 -12.35 -14.21 -4.24
C VAL A 362 -12.80 -14.10 -2.79
N VAL A 363 -13.12 -12.88 -2.37
CA VAL A 363 -13.64 -12.60 -1.04
C VAL A 363 -15.10 -12.17 -1.17
N GLY A 364 -16.00 -12.91 -0.53
CA GLY A 364 -17.40 -12.54 -0.34
C GLY A 364 -17.57 -11.76 0.96
N ILE A 365 -18.33 -10.68 0.92
CA ILE A 365 -18.59 -9.81 2.07
C ILE A 365 -20.09 -9.82 2.33
N TRP A 366 -20.47 -10.27 3.52
CA TRP A 366 -21.84 -10.31 4.01
C TRP A 366 -22.01 -9.26 5.10
N LEU A 367 -22.90 -8.31 4.85
CA LEU A 367 -23.25 -7.27 5.79
C LEU A 367 -24.72 -7.43 6.19
N ASP A 368 -24.94 -7.70 7.48
CA ASP A 368 -26.27 -7.78 8.09
C ASP A 368 -26.39 -6.65 9.12
N LEU A 369 -27.05 -5.55 8.71
CA LEU A 369 -27.28 -4.41 9.59
C LEU A 369 -28.49 -4.61 10.52
N GLU A 370 -29.31 -5.63 10.29
CA GLU A 370 -30.45 -5.95 11.15
C GLU A 370 -29.98 -6.70 12.40
N GLU A 371 -29.07 -7.65 12.22
CA GLU A 371 -28.42 -8.37 13.33
C GLU A 371 -27.10 -7.74 13.81
N GLY A 372 -26.60 -6.72 13.11
CA GLY A 372 -25.35 -6.05 13.43
C GLY A 372 -24.13 -6.97 13.26
N LYS A 373 -24.06 -7.71 12.15
CA LYS A 373 -22.98 -8.66 11.83
C LYS A 373 -22.31 -8.32 10.51
N LEU A 374 -21.00 -8.51 10.48
CA LEU A 374 -20.18 -8.47 9.27
C LEU A 374 -19.41 -9.78 9.17
N ALA A 375 -19.54 -10.48 8.05
CA ALA A 375 -18.83 -11.72 7.79
C ALA A 375 -18.11 -11.70 6.44
N PHE A 376 -16.96 -12.37 6.40
CA PHE A 376 -16.09 -12.49 5.25
C PHE A 376 -15.93 -13.96 4.86
N TYR A 377 -15.99 -14.25 3.57
CA TYR A 377 -15.94 -15.61 3.03
C TYR A 377 -14.87 -15.72 1.95
N SER A 378 -14.15 -16.83 1.94
CA SER A 378 -13.38 -17.27 0.78
C SER A 378 -14.33 -17.98 -0.17
N VAL A 379 -14.45 -17.47 -1.40
CA VAL A 379 -15.36 -18.00 -2.41
C VAL A 379 -14.57 -18.78 -3.45
N ALA A 380 -14.64 -20.11 -3.37
CA ALA A 380 -14.06 -21.01 -4.36
C ALA A 380 -15.16 -21.90 -4.96
N ASN A 381 -15.09 -23.21 -4.72
CA ASN A 381 -16.19 -24.14 -5.05
C ASN A 381 -17.37 -24.01 -4.07
N GLN A 382 -17.08 -23.57 -2.84
CA GLN A 382 -18.05 -23.29 -1.78
C GLN A 382 -17.62 -22.02 -1.04
N GLU A 383 -18.57 -21.34 -0.41
CA GLU A 383 -18.32 -20.21 0.48
C GLU A 383 -17.82 -20.73 1.84
N THR A 384 -16.56 -20.46 2.16
CA THR A 384 -15.94 -20.83 3.44
C THR A 384 -15.78 -19.59 4.30
N LEU A 385 -16.31 -19.61 5.53
CA LEU A 385 -16.19 -18.48 6.45
C LEU A 385 -14.71 -18.24 6.80
N LEU A 386 -14.25 -17.00 6.60
CA LEU A 386 -12.92 -16.53 6.99
C LEU A 386 -12.96 -15.84 8.35
N TYR A 387 -13.93 -14.96 8.55
CA TYR A 387 -14.03 -14.14 9.75
C TYR A 387 -15.45 -13.61 9.90
N GLU A 388 -15.91 -13.49 11.14
CA GLU A 388 -17.17 -12.85 11.50
C GLU A 388 -16.93 -11.94 12.71
N CYS A 389 -17.51 -10.73 12.68
CA CYS A 389 -17.47 -9.81 13.80
C CYS A 389 -18.78 -9.04 13.95
N PRO A 390 -19.12 -8.62 15.18
CA PRO A 390 -20.20 -7.67 15.39
C PRO A 390 -19.83 -6.31 14.82
N ILE A 391 -20.83 -5.61 14.28
CA ILE A 391 -20.70 -4.25 13.77
C ILE A 391 -21.77 -3.34 14.39
N SER A 392 -21.32 -2.19 14.88
CA SER A 392 -22.17 -1.17 15.49
C SER A 392 -21.87 0.17 14.82
N ALA A 393 -22.44 0.37 13.63
CA ALA A 393 -22.23 1.60 12.88
C ALA A 393 -23.32 2.63 13.18
N SER A 394 -22.93 3.80 13.67
CA SER A 394 -23.83 4.95 13.84
C SER A 394 -24.09 5.71 12.53
N SER A 395 -23.29 5.43 11.51
CA SER A 395 -23.34 6.06 10.18
C SER A 395 -23.48 5.00 9.09
N PRO A 396 -24.03 5.36 7.92
CA PRO A 396 -24.11 4.44 6.78
C PRO A 396 -22.73 3.90 6.39
N LEU A 397 -22.67 2.61 6.05
CA LEU A 397 -21.45 1.92 5.64
C LEU A 397 -21.35 1.79 4.13
N HIS A 398 -20.13 1.94 3.63
CA HIS A 398 -19.77 1.80 2.24
C HIS A 398 -18.81 0.62 2.08
N PRO A 399 -18.93 -0.19 1.01
CA PRO A 399 -17.86 -1.08 0.60
C PRO A 399 -16.56 -0.31 0.41
N ALA A 400 -15.47 -0.81 0.98
CA ALA A 400 -14.19 -0.14 1.07
C ALA A 400 -13.05 -1.06 0.65
N PHE A 401 -12.06 -0.49 -0.05
CA PHE A 401 -11.00 -1.25 -0.69
C PHE A 401 -9.68 -0.51 -0.55
N TRP A 402 -8.59 -1.26 -0.42
CA TRP A 402 -7.24 -0.75 -0.35
C TRP A 402 -6.31 -1.65 -1.19
N LEU A 403 -5.52 -1.04 -2.06
CA LEU A 403 -4.48 -1.71 -2.85
C LEU A 403 -3.14 -1.17 -2.38
N TYR A 404 -2.39 -1.93 -1.57
CA TYR A 404 -1.10 -1.47 -1.04
C TYR A 404 0.06 -1.75 -1.98
N GLY A 405 -0.04 -2.74 -2.88
CA GLY A 405 0.98 -2.97 -3.89
C GLY A 405 0.82 -1.96 -5.02
N LEU A 406 1.72 -0.97 -5.11
CA LEU A 406 1.73 0.02 -6.20
C LEU A 406 2.26 -0.52 -7.53
N ASN A 407 2.41 -1.84 -7.65
CA ASN A 407 2.82 -2.47 -8.89
C ASN A 407 1.76 -2.20 -9.98
N PRO A 408 2.11 -1.54 -11.09
CA PRO A 408 1.15 -1.26 -12.13
C PRO A 408 0.54 -2.56 -12.67
N GLY A 409 -0.79 -2.57 -12.79
CA GLY A 409 -1.55 -3.76 -13.15
C GLY A 409 -2.11 -4.55 -11.96
N ASN A 410 -1.79 -4.19 -10.71
CA ASN A 410 -2.55 -4.66 -9.57
C ASN A 410 -4.01 -4.18 -9.68
N ALA A 411 -4.98 -5.07 -9.48
CA ALA A 411 -6.39 -4.74 -9.62
C ALA A 411 -7.29 -5.52 -8.65
N LEU A 412 -8.37 -4.87 -8.22
CA LEU A 412 -9.50 -5.49 -7.52
C LEU A 412 -10.75 -5.31 -8.38
N THR A 413 -11.54 -6.38 -8.50
CA THR A 413 -12.73 -6.39 -9.35
C THR A 413 -13.96 -6.81 -8.56
N ILE A 414 -15.00 -5.99 -8.58
CA ILE A 414 -16.32 -6.35 -8.07
C ILE A 414 -16.97 -7.22 -9.14
N ARG A 415 -17.19 -8.50 -8.82
CA ARG A 415 -17.75 -9.46 -9.77
C ARG A 415 -19.25 -9.64 -9.55
N PRO A 416 -20.02 -9.96 -10.61
CA PRO A 416 -21.41 -10.35 -10.45
C PRO A 416 -21.48 -11.67 -9.66
N VAL A 417 -22.32 -11.71 -8.64
CA VAL A 417 -22.62 -12.94 -7.91
C VAL A 417 -23.41 -13.86 -8.84
N LYS A 418 -23.06 -15.15 -8.87
CA LYS A 418 -23.78 -16.14 -9.66
C LYS A 418 -25.10 -16.48 -8.95
N VAL A 419 -26.19 -15.93 -9.49
CA VAL A 419 -27.59 -16.20 -9.10
C VAL A 419 -28.10 -17.41 -9.85
#